data_AF-A0A2N8DR26-F1
#
_entry.id   AF-A0A2N8DR26-F1
#
_cell.length_a   1.000
_cell.length_b   1.000
_cell.length_c   1.000
_cell.angle_alpha   90.00
_cell.angle_beta   90.00
_cell.angle_gamma   90.00
#
_symmetry.space_group_name_H-M   'P 1'
#
loop_
_entity.id
_entity.type
_entity.pdbx_description
1 polymer ?
#
loop_
_entity_poly.entity_id
_entity_poly.type
_entity_poly.pdbx_seq_one_letter_code
_entity_poly.pdbx_strand_id
1 'polypeptide(L)' 'MNSETIRNRKDLNIAFARMEKLWGAEPGSSDGNELENLAVLIEQYEKEHYPMPTEKNDIRTNDQ' A
#
# COMPACT_ATOMS: atom_id res chain seq x y z
N MET A 1 -10.51 9.60 14.23
CA MET A 1 -9.29 8.79 14.46
C MET A 1 -8.27 9.23 13.42
N ASN A 2 -7.11 9.74 13.84
CA ASN A 2 -6.07 10.28 12.95
C ASN A 2 -5.09 9.17 12.56
N SER A 3 -5.45 8.34 11.59
CA SER A 3 -4.58 7.33 10.99
C SER A 3 -3.93 7.92 9.74
N GLU A 4 -3.19 9.01 9.91
CA GLU A 4 -2.64 9.80 8.79
C GLU A 4 -1.40 9.18 8.14
N THR A 5 -0.86 8.06 8.66
CA THR A 5 0.32 7.42 8.04
C THR A 5 0.52 5.98 8.50
N ILE A 6 0.90 5.09 7.58
CA ILE A 6 1.34 3.74 7.88
C ILE A 6 2.87 3.76 7.96
N ARG A 7 3.44 3.62 9.17
CA ARG A 7 4.91 3.69 9.38
C ARG A 7 5.54 2.36 9.77
N ASN A 8 4.74 1.38 10.14
CA ASN A 8 5.19 0.09 10.60
C ASN A 8 4.16 -1.00 10.25
N ARG A 9 4.57 -2.27 10.39
CA ARG A 9 3.71 -3.42 10.10
C ARG A 9 2.41 -3.45 10.94
N LYS A 10 2.40 -2.87 12.14
CA LYS A 10 1.20 -2.84 12.98
C LYS A 10 0.16 -1.88 12.38
N ASP A 11 0.60 -0.70 11.94
CA ASP A 11 -0.26 0.26 11.24
C ASP A 11 -0.79 -0.33 9.93
N LEU A 12 0.05 -1.10 9.22
CA LEU A 12 -0.34 -1.80 8.00
C LEU A 12 -1.47 -2.80 8.28
N ASN A 13 -1.34 -3.63 9.33
CA ASN A 13 -2.40 -4.57 9.72
C ASN A 13 -3.69 -3.86 10.16
N ILE A 14 -3.59 -2.72 10.84
CA ILE A 14 -4.76 -1.92 11.21
C ILE A 14 -5.44 -1.37 9.97
N ALA A 15 -4.67 -0.89 8.98
CA ALA A 15 -5.19 -0.40 7.72
C ALA A 15 -5.94 -1.49 6.95
N PHE A 16 -5.37 -2.71 6.85
CA PHE A 16 -6.06 -3.85 6.24
C PHE A 16 -7.35 -4.21 6.98
N ALA A 17 -7.30 -4.34 8.31
CA ALA A 17 -8.49 -4.64 9.11
C ALA A 17 -9.58 -3.54 8.98
N ARG A 18 -9.18 -2.30 8.67
CA ARG A 18 -10.11 -1.21 8.40
C ARG A 18 -10.69 -1.30 6.99
N MET A 19 -9.88 -1.58 5.97
CA MET A 19 -10.36 -1.84 4.61
C MET A 19 -11.37 -2.99 4.57
N GLU A 20 -11.15 -4.07 5.32
CA GLU A 20 -12.10 -5.19 5.42
C GLU A 20 -13.46 -4.75 5.98
N LYS A 21 -13.48 -3.79 6.90
CA LYS A 21 -14.73 -3.24 7.48
C LYS A 21 -15.43 -2.27 6.56
N LEU A 22 -14.67 -1.56 5.73
CA LEU A 22 -15.17 -0.59 4.74
C LEU A 22 -15.45 -1.28 3.39
N TRP A 23 -15.22 -2.59 3.29
CA TRP A 23 -15.37 -3.33 2.05
C TRP A 23 -16.84 -3.28 1.58
N GLY A 24 -17.05 -2.80 0.36
CA GLY A 24 -18.38 -2.57 -0.18
C GLY A 24 -19.01 -1.21 0.19
N ALA A 25 -18.24 -0.29 0.79
CA ALA A 25 -18.66 1.10 0.93
C ALA A 25 -18.96 1.73 -0.44
N GLU A 26 -19.98 2.60 -0.47
CA GLU A 26 -20.39 3.26 -1.70
C GLU A 26 -19.30 4.25 -2.15
N PRO A 27 -18.90 4.26 -3.44
CA PRO A 27 -17.92 5.21 -3.95
C PRO A 27 -18.43 6.65 -3.76
N GLY A 28 -17.57 7.53 -3.24
CA GLY A 28 -17.93 8.92 -2.90
C GLY A 28 -18.61 9.10 -1.54
N SER A 29 -18.93 8.02 -0.81
CA SER A 29 -19.30 8.10 0.60
C SER A 29 -18.08 8.35 1.49
N SER A 30 -18.28 8.81 2.73
CA SER A 30 -17.18 9.00 3.69
C SER A 30 -16.35 7.73 3.90
N ASP A 31 -17.01 6.57 3.95
CA ASP A 31 -16.36 5.26 4.10
C ASP A 31 -15.59 4.85 2.83
N GLY A 32 -16.13 5.15 1.64
CA GLY A 32 -15.44 4.91 0.36
C GLY A 32 -14.19 5.77 0.21
N ASN A 33 -14.28 7.05 0.57
CA ASN A 33 -13.14 7.96 0.58
C ASN A 33 -12.06 7.52 1.59
N GLU A 34 -12.46 6.97 2.75
CA GLU A 34 -11.52 6.39 3.72
C GLU A 34 -10.82 5.15 3.13
N LEU A 35 -11.55 4.29 2.43
CA LEU A 35 -10.99 3.09 1.77
C LEU A 35 -9.97 3.46 0.68
N GLU A 36 -10.26 4.44 -0.17
CA GLU A 36 -9.30 4.94 -1.18
C GLU A 36 -8.04 5.50 -0.53
N ASN A 37 -8.18 6.28 0.54
CA ASN A 37 -7.03 6.83 1.27
C ASN A 37 -6.17 5.72 1.90
N LEU A 38 -6.80 4.72 2.52
CA LEU A 38 -6.09 3.55 3.08
C LEU A 38 -5.29 2.81 2.01
N ALA A 39 -5.85 2.62 0.81
CA ALA A 39 -5.16 1.96 -0.30
C ALA A 39 -3.88 2.72 -0.71
N VAL A 40 -3.94 4.05 -0.81
CA VAL A 40 -2.78 4.90 -1.14
C VAL A 40 -1.69 4.81 -0.07
N LEU A 41 -2.09 4.84 1.21
CA LEU A 41 -1.15 4.73 2.33
C LEU A 41 -0.44 3.37 2.37
N ILE A 42 -1.17 2.29 2.07
CA ILE A 42 -0.61 0.93 2.02
C ILE A 42 0.42 0.84 0.88
N GLU A 43 0.08 1.32 -0.31
CA GLU A 43 0.98 1.31 -1.46
C GLU A 43 2.27 2.08 -1.16
N GLN A 44 2.17 3.24 -0.51
CA GLN A 44 3.33 4.04 -0.12
C GLN A 44 4.23 3.27 0.86
N TYR A 45 3.63 2.65 1.89
CA TYR A 45 4.38 1.82 2.85
C TYR A 45 5.06 0.64 2.15
N GLU A 46 4.36 -0.04 1.25
CA GLU A 46 4.92 -1.17 0.49
C GLU A 46 6.05 -0.75 -0.43
N LYS A 47 5.94 0.38 -1.12
CA LYS A 47 7.04 0.94 -1.92
C LYS A 47 8.30 1.20 -1.10
N GLU A 48 8.14 1.68 0.13
CA GLU A 48 9.27 1.95 1.02
C GLU A 48 9.85 0.68 1.69
N HIS A 49 9.01 -0.29 2.07
CA HIS A 49 9.42 -1.46 2.85
C HIS A 49 9.65 -2.72 2.02
N TYR A 50 8.95 -2.85 0.90
CA TYR A 50 9.02 -3.96 -0.04
C TYR A 50 9.31 -3.42 -1.45
N PRO A 51 10.50 -2.83 -1.66
CA PRO A 51 10.88 -2.40 -3.00
C PRO A 51 10.83 -3.61 -3.92
N MET A 52 9.94 -3.58 -4.91
CA MET A 52 9.87 -4.61 -5.93
C MET A 52 11.27 -4.75 -6.53
N PRO A 53 11.85 -5.97 -6.57
CA PRO A 53 13.08 -6.18 -7.32
C PRO A 53 12.73 -5.88 -8.76
N THR A 54 13.09 -4.69 -9.24
CA THR A 54 13.11 -4.44 -10.66
C THR A 54 14.03 -5.50 -11.21
N GLU A 55 13.54 -6.36 -12.10
CA GLU A 55 14.40 -7.19 -12.93
C GLU A 55 15.28 -6.26 -13.78
N LYS A 56 16.32 -5.69 -13.16
CA LYS A 56 17.55 -5.39 -13.85
C LYS A 56 18.21 -6.74 -13.99
N ASN A 57 17.65 -7.58 -14.86
CA ASN A 57 18.36 -8.74 -15.31
C ASN A 57 19.59 -8.19 -16.02
N ASP A 58 20.71 -8.33 -15.34
CA ASP A 58 22.04 -8.00 -15.79
C ASP A 58 22.27 -8.59 -17.20
N ILE A 59 22.03 -7.80 -18.26
CA ILE A 59 22.73 -8.04 -19.53
C ILE A 59 24.12 -7.42 -19.36
N ARG A 60 24.93 -8.05 -18.51
CA ARG A 60 26.38 -8.03 -18.61
C ARG A 60 26.81 -9.43 -19.03
N THR A 61 27.76 -9.48 -19.96
CA THR A 61 28.32 -10.65 -20.65
C THR A 61 27.56 -10.89 -21.98
N ASN A 62 28.10 -10.47 -23.12
CA ASN A 62 29.39 -10.91 -23.63
C ASN A 62 30.16 -9.77 -24.30
N ASP A 63 31.28 -9.39 -23.69
CA ASP A 63 32.43 -8.85 -24.41
C ASP A 63 33.12 -10.06 -25.05
N GLN A 64 32.80 -10.36 -26.31
CA GLN A 64 33.68 -11.07 -27.27
C GLN A 64 33.37 -10.61 -28.69
#